data_AF-A0A0D6EIH9-F1
#
_entry.id   AF-A0A0D6EIH9-F1
#
_cell.length_a   1.000
_cell.length_b   1.000
_cell.length_c   1.000
_cell.angle_alpha   90.00
_cell.angle_beta   90.00
_cell.angle_gamma   90.00
#
_symmetry.space_group_name_H-M   'P 1'
#
loop_
_entity.id
_entity.type
_entity.pdbx_description
1 polymer ?
#
loop_
_entity_poly.entity_id
_entity_poly.type
_entity_poly.pdbx_seq_one_letter_code
_entity_poly.pdbx_strand_id
1 'polypeptide(L)'
;MFASTVMWLPFLVFWAVVQILKPLLHCQNGPVAIRISGLSLHLSTTSLNSLPPFLLRGVPQITRERKGGTVRRLSWIWDAGAVAAVGGMAVAQGVLLWAAVKGGTALWASLATSEATSYAMNLAKRAEIPLDSTSFSTGSAPPSDGLLLRPLLLRLFQYHLVDFMMHIPGITTPLSTLPMLLLALEHIPLLSTGIHLYLFLPTLYVSLPASTPATSQSPFTDLRVASAGVWHNLGMAGAVWMLSDEGGGVSRWMLEKGAMDGVDSGVTVVEVDEHSPLHSHLPPNSLITHLNDLELDSSDSPLALWRSYLSRPSPSTSVEDYTNLGWCLPSSSFSASPDLPNSNCCASTPVNSASHSLCFEAASPSSSEPFFACLDPVPFFPPSETIPRRCLDQSSCLNAGDETVCARPASKEQVLRIGVAADDTDGDGRRTVIWQGDSQDVLRQGQLGSFVLKSNTC
;
A
#
# COMPACT_ATOMS: atom_id res chain seq x y z
N MET A 1 -13.58 21.94 -22.22
CA MET A 1 -14.74 21.21 -22.81
C MET A 1 -14.77 19.71 -22.46
N PHE A 2 -13.64 19.05 -22.18
CA PHE A 2 -13.58 17.61 -21.86
C PHE A 2 -14.15 17.17 -20.49
N ALA A 3 -14.29 18.07 -19.51
CA ALA A 3 -14.79 17.70 -18.18
C ALA A 3 -16.30 17.41 -18.15
N SER A 4 -17.07 17.88 -19.13
CA SER A 4 -18.53 17.72 -19.12
C SER A 4 -18.94 16.29 -19.53
N THR A 5 -18.26 15.69 -20.52
CA THR A 5 -18.61 14.36 -21.06
C THR A 5 -18.35 13.21 -20.08
N VAL A 6 -17.39 13.36 -19.17
CA VAL A 6 -17.05 12.32 -18.18
C VAL A 6 -18.13 12.17 -17.10
N MET A 7 -18.90 13.21 -16.77
CA MET A 7 -20.03 13.10 -15.83
C MET A 7 -21.31 12.52 -16.45
N TRP A 8 -21.53 12.72 -17.76
CA TRP A 8 -22.76 12.25 -18.40
C TRP A 8 -22.80 10.74 -18.61
N LEU A 9 -21.65 10.11 -18.84
CA LEU A 9 -21.58 8.66 -19.04
C LEU A 9 -22.08 7.85 -17.82
N PRO A 10 -21.56 8.06 -16.59
CA PRO A 10 -22.08 7.36 -15.42
C PRO A 10 -23.55 7.71 -15.13
N PHE A 11 -23.99 8.95 -15.44
CA PHE A 11 -25.39 9.36 -15.31
C PHE A 11 -26.31 8.58 -16.23
N LEU A 12 -25.94 8.43 -17.50
CA LEU A 12 -26.72 7.67 -18.47
C LEU A 12 -26.73 6.17 -18.15
N VAL A 13 -25.59 5.61 -17.71
CA VAL A 13 -25.49 4.22 -17.26
C VAL A 13 -26.39 3.98 -16.04
N PHE A 14 -26.32 4.84 -15.04
CA PHE A 14 -27.18 4.77 -13.86
C PHE A 14 -28.66 4.86 -14.22
N TRP A 15 -29.03 5.84 -15.06
CA TRP A 15 -30.40 6.00 -15.51
C TRP A 15 -30.90 4.78 -16.28
N ALA A 16 -30.08 4.22 -17.17
CA ALA A 16 -30.41 3.00 -17.90
C ALA A 16 -30.63 1.80 -16.97
N VAL A 17 -29.74 1.59 -15.99
CA VAL A 17 -29.88 0.54 -14.97
C VAL A 17 -31.17 0.72 -14.16
N VAL A 18 -31.49 1.94 -13.74
CA VAL A 18 -32.73 2.26 -13.01
C VAL A 18 -33.96 1.92 -13.86
N GLN A 19 -33.97 2.25 -15.16
CA GLN A 19 -35.10 1.95 -16.05
C GLN A 19 -35.24 0.44 -16.31
N ILE A 20 -34.13 -0.31 -16.42
CA ILE A 20 -34.13 -1.77 -16.58
C ILE A 20 -34.65 -2.47 -15.33
N LEU A 21 -34.29 -1.97 -14.13
CA LEU A 21 -34.72 -2.55 -12.87
C LEU A 21 -36.17 -2.22 -12.53
N LYS A 22 -36.70 -1.08 -12.98
CA LYS A 22 -38.07 -0.61 -12.69
C LYS A 22 -39.18 -1.67 -12.81
N PRO A 23 -39.26 -2.52 -13.87
CA PRO A 23 -40.25 -3.59 -13.98
C PRO A 23 -39.99 -4.78 -13.02
N LEU A 24 -38.73 -5.09 -12.71
CA LEU A 24 -38.35 -6.15 -11.75
C LEU A 24 -38.67 -5.76 -10.30
N LEU A 25 -38.73 -4.45 -10.03
CA LEU A 25 -38.97 -3.86 -8.72
C LEU A 25 -40.46 -3.81 -8.30
N HIS A 26 -41.38 -4.27 -9.15
CA HIS A 26 -42.82 -4.24 -8.87
C HIS A 26 -43.35 -5.41 -8.00
N CYS A 27 -42.46 -6.29 -7.54
CA CYS A 27 -42.79 -7.36 -6.59
C CYS A 27 -42.89 -6.81 -5.15
N GLN A 28 -44.05 -6.26 -4.79
CA GLN A 28 -44.29 -5.49 -3.56
C GLN A 28 -44.46 -6.32 -2.26
N ASN A 29 -44.29 -7.64 -2.29
CA ASN A 29 -44.58 -8.51 -1.13
C ASN A 29 -43.34 -8.94 -0.34
N GLY A 30 -42.19 -8.31 -0.56
CA GLY A 30 -40.92 -8.63 0.13
C GLY A 30 -40.57 -7.67 1.28
N PRO A 31 -39.64 -8.07 2.17
CA PRO A 31 -39.09 -7.23 3.26
C PRO A 31 -38.20 -6.08 2.76
N VAL A 32 -38.15 -5.84 1.45
CA VAL A 32 -37.36 -4.80 0.78
C VAL A 32 -38.31 -3.96 -0.06
N ALA A 33 -38.42 -2.68 0.25
CA ALA A 33 -39.21 -1.71 -0.50
C ALA A 33 -38.28 -0.76 -1.24
N ILE A 34 -38.41 -0.73 -2.57
CA ILE A 34 -37.57 0.07 -3.46
C ILE A 34 -38.45 1.16 -4.07
N ARG A 35 -38.06 2.41 -3.89
CA ARG A 35 -38.79 3.59 -4.37
C ARG A 35 -37.84 4.49 -5.15
N ILE A 36 -38.16 4.72 -6.42
CA ILE A 36 -37.44 5.67 -7.27
C ILE A 36 -38.22 6.99 -7.24
N SER A 37 -37.54 8.10 -6.98
CA SER A 37 -38.16 9.44 -6.93
C SER A 37 -37.27 10.46 -7.65
N GLY A 38 -37.54 10.68 -8.94
CA GLY A 38 -36.74 11.56 -9.80
C GLY A 38 -35.30 11.05 -9.94
N LEU A 39 -34.35 11.78 -9.36
CA LEU A 39 -32.91 11.49 -9.38
C LEU A 39 -32.44 10.70 -8.15
N SER A 40 -33.38 10.20 -7.35
CA SER A 40 -33.10 9.43 -6.15
C SER A 40 -33.59 7.99 -6.26
N LEU A 41 -32.77 7.05 -5.77
CA LEU A 41 -33.13 5.66 -5.54
C LEU A 41 -33.16 5.41 -4.03
N HIS A 42 -34.34 5.09 -3.49
CA HIS A 42 -34.50 4.64 -2.12
C HIS A 42 -34.64 3.12 -2.11
N LEU A 43 -33.81 2.45 -1.33
CA LEU A 43 -33.90 1.03 -1.05
C LEU A 43 -34.03 0.88 0.47
N SER A 44 -35.20 0.45 0.93
CA SER A 44 -35.48 0.25 2.35
C SER A 44 -35.70 -1.22 2.64
N THR A 45 -35.29 -1.67 3.82
CA THR A 45 -35.56 -3.03 4.30
C THR A 45 -35.94 -3.02 5.76
N THR A 46 -36.83 -3.93 6.14
CA THR A 46 -37.21 -4.21 7.53
C THR A 46 -36.49 -5.44 8.09
N SER A 47 -35.78 -6.20 7.24
CA SER A 47 -35.08 -7.44 7.65
C SER A 47 -34.02 -7.18 8.73
N LEU A 48 -33.35 -6.04 8.64
CA LEU A 48 -32.31 -5.60 9.57
C LEU A 48 -32.85 -5.09 10.92
N ASN A 49 -34.16 -4.88 11.07
CA ASN A 49 -34.74 -4.40 12.34
C ASN A 49 -34.54 -5.43 13.48
N SER A 50 -34.31 -6.70 13.14
CA SER A 50 -34.04 -7.78 14.10
C SER A 50 -32.60 -7.81 14.64
N LEU A 51 -31.69 -7.09 13.97
CA LEU A 51 -30.25 -7.18 14.21
C LEU A 51 -29.82 -6.50 15.52
N PRO A 52 -30.31 -5.31 15.90
CA PRO A 52 -29.92 -4.69 17.17
C PRO A 52 -30.34 -5.50 18.42
N PRO A 53 -31.57 -6.04 18.52
CA PRO A 53 -31.93 -6.95 19.60
C PRO A 53 -31.06 -8.22 19.63
N PHE A 54 -30.64 -8.73 18.46
CA PHE A 54 -29.75 -9.87 18.36
C PHE A 54 -28.33 -9.55 18.88
N LEU A 55 -27.76 -8.41 18.48
CA LEU A 55 -26.47 -7.95 18.98
C LEU A 55 -26.47 -7.74 20.51
N LEU A 56 -27.58 -7.21 21.06
CA LEU A 56 -27.73 -7.06 22.51
C LEU A 56 -27.83 -8.41 23.24
N ARG A 57 -28.37 -9.46 22.62
CA ARG A 57 -28.38 -10.82 23.20
C ARG A 57 -26.99 -11.44 23.27
N GLY A 58 -26.13 -11.12 22.30
CA GLY A 58 -24.74 -11.60 22.25
C GLY A 58 -23.84 -11.02 23.33
N VAL A 59 -24.28 -10.03 24.10
CA VAL A 59 -23.57 -9.46 25.25
C VAL A 59 -24.07 -10.13 26.54
N PRO A 60 -23.53 -11.31 26.94
CA PRO A 60 -24.23 -12.26 27.81
C PRO A 60 -24.26 -11.84 29.30
N GLN A 61 -23.65 -10.70 29.65
CA GLN A 61 -23.50 -10.24 31.03
C GLN A 61 -24.37 -9.02 31.40
N ILE A 62 -24.99 -8.32 30.44
CA ILE A 62 -25.70 -7.07 30.76
C ILE A 62 -27.15 -7.30 31.19
N THR A 63 -27.78 -8.37 30.73
CA THR A 63 -29.23 -8.58 30.94
C THR A 63 -29.57 -9.38 32.19
N ARG A 64 -28.61 -10.04 32.85
CA ARG A 64 -28.89 -10.89 34.03
C ARG A 64 -28.49 -10.30 35.37
N GLU A 65 -27.53 -9.37 35.43
CA GLU A 65 -27.25 -8.60 36.65
C GLU A 65 -27.83 -7.19 36.58
N ARG A 66 -29.03 -7.07 37.14
CA ARG A 66 -29.80 -5.86 37.43
C ARG A 66 -29.13 -4.95 38.48
N LYS A 67 -27.80 -4.77 38.43
CA LYS A 67 -27.01 -3.88 39.29
C LYS A 67 -26.24 -2.85 38.44
N GLY A 68 -26.97 -1.88 37.88
CA GLY A 68 -26.64 -0.49 37.51
C GLY A 68 -25.28 -0.05 36.91
N GLY A 69 -24.19 -0.81 36.97
CA GLY A 69 -22.83 -0.36 36.66
C GLY A 69 -22.47 -0.41 35.18
N THR A 70 -22.77 -1.52 34.50
CA THR A 70 -22.31 -1.73 33.10
C THR A 70 -23.09 -0.90 32.09
N VAL A 71 -24.41 -0.76 32.27
CA VAL A 71 -25.24 0.12 31.44
C VAL A 71 -24.78 1.58 31.53
N ARG A 72 -24.34 2.00 32.73
CA ARG A 72 -23.80 3.34 32.97
C ARG A 72 -22.45 3.57 32.29
N ARG A 73 -21.64 2.53 32.09
CA ARG A 73 -20.37 2.64 31.33
C ARG A 73 -20.62 2.79 29.84
N LEU A 74 -21.59 2.06 29.27
CA LEU A 74 -21.91 2.15 27.84
C LEU A 74 -22.60 3.47 27.49
N SER A 75 -23.48 3.99 28.36
CA SER A 75 -24.10 5.30 28.16
C SER A 75 -23.07 6.43 28.16
N TRP A 76 -21.98 6.30 28.92
CA TRP A 76 -20.93 7.31 29.00
C TRP A 76 -20.22 7.56 27.66
N ILE A 77 -20.06 6.53 26.83
CA ILE A 77 -19.49 6.69 25.48
C ILE A 77 -20.36 7.59 24.61
N TRP A 78 -21.68 7.44 24.70
CA TRP A 78 -22.64 8.26 23.96
C TRP A 78 -22.79 9.66 24.56
N ASP A 79 -22.69 9.79 25.89
CA ASP A 79 -22.62 11.10 26.56
C ASP A 79 -21.38 11.89 26.14
N ALA A 80 -20.21 11.23 26.07
CA ALA A 80 -18.99 11.83 25.56
C ALA A 80 -19.17 12.29 24.10
N GLY A 81 -19.81 11.45 23.27
CA GLY A 81 -20.15 11.81 21.90
C GLY A 81 -21.06 13.03 21.78
N ALA A 82 -22.10 13.13 22.61
CA ALA A 82 -22.99 14.29 22.66
C ALA A 82 -22.26 15.58 23.07
N VAL A 83 -21.42 15.51 24.11
CA VAL A 83 -20.60 16.65 24.56
C VAL A 83 -19.60 17.07 23.48
N ALA A 84 -18.92 16.11 22.85
CA ALA A 84 -17.97 16.36 21.76
C ALA A 84 -18.67 17.00 20.55
N ALA A 85 -19.88 16.55 20.19
CA ALA A 85 -20.67 17.14 19.11
C ALA A 85 -21.06 18.59 19.40
N VAL A 86 -21.53 18.89 20.61
CA VAL A 86 -21.87 20.27 21.02
C VAL A 86 -20.62 21.16 21.02
N GLY A 87 -19.51 20.67 21.57
CA GLY A 87 -18.22 21.38 21.53
C GLY A 87 -17.76 21.64 20.11
N GLY A 88 -17.82 20.63 19.23
CA GLY A 88 -17.48 20.75 17.82
C GLY A 88 -18.35 21.75 17.08
N MET A 89 -19.66 21.78 17.34
CA MET A 89 -20.55 22.80 16.78
C MET A 89 -20.18 24.21 17.25
N ALA A 90 -19.89 24.40 18.54
CA ALA A 90 -19.47 25.69 19.09
C ALA A 90 -18.16 26.18 18.43
N VAL A 91 -17.18 25.29 18.25
CA VAL A 91 -15.93 25.59 17.55
C VAL A 91 -16.20 25.95 16.09
N ALA A 92 -17.00 25.16 15.37
CA ALA A 92 -17.32 25.41 13.98
C ALA A 92 -18.02 26.77 13.78
N GLN A 93 -19.00 27.09 14.63
CA GLN A 93 -19.66 28.39 14.63
C GLN A 93 -18.68 29.53 14.93
N GLY A 94 -17.77 29.34 15.89
CA GLY A 94 -16.70 30.29 16.19
C GLY A 94 -15.77 30.55 15.01
N VAL A 95 -15.37 29.49 14.28
CA VAL A 95 -14.54 29.60 13.07
C VAL A 95 -15.29 30.32 11.95
N LEU A 96 -16.58 30.00 11.74
CA LEU A 96 -17.42 30.67 10.74
C LEU A 96 -17.59 32.16 11.06
N LEU A 97 -17.86 32.49 12.33
CA LEU A 97 -17.97 33.87 12.78
C LEU A 97 -16.65 34.62 12.59
N TRP A 98 -15.52 34.01 12.96
CA TRP A 98 -14.19 34.58 12.75
C TRP A 98 -13.89 34.83 11.27
N ALA A 99 -14.22 33.86 10.41
CA ALA A 99 -14.06 34.00 8.97
C ALA A 99 -14.96 35.11 8.39
N ALA A 100 -16.20 35.22 8.87
CA ALA A 100 -17.12 36.29 8.48
C ALA A 100 -16.59 37.68 8.89
N VAL A 101 -16.05 37.81 10.12
CA VAL A 101 -15.42 39.05 10.59
C VAL A 101 -14.21 39.39 9.73
N LYS A 102 -13.31 38.42 9.46
CA LYS A 102 -12.15 38.64 8.60
C LYS A 102 -12.56 39.07 7.19
N GLY A 103 -13.51 38.38 6.58
CA GLY A 103 -14.07 38.73 5.27
C GLY A 103 -14.68 40.13 5.27
N GLY A 104 -15.45 40.48 6.30
CA GLY A 104 -16.03 41.82 6.48
C GLY A 104 -14.97 42.91 6.63
N THR A 105 -13.91 42.67 7.42
CA THR A 105 -12.81 43.63 7.58
C THR A 105 -12.02 43.83 6.29
N ALA A 106 -11.80 42.76 5.51
CA ALA A 106 -11.13 42.85 4.21
C ALA A 106 -11.98 43.62 3.19
N LEU A 107 -13.29 43.35 3.16
CA LEU A 107 -14.24 44.09 2.32
C LEU A 107 -14.28 45.57 2.72
N TRP A 108 -14.38 45.87 4.01
CA TRP A 108 -14.37 47.24 4.51
C TRP A 108 -13.09 47.98 4.16
N ALA A 109 -11.92 47.36 4.35
CA ALA A 109 -10.64 47.93 3.96
C ALA A 109 -10.60 48.26 2.46
N SER A 110 -11.11 47.37 1.60
CA SER A 110 -11.16 47.61 0.16
C SER A 110 -12.06 48.80 -0.22
N LEU A 111 -13.20 48.97 0.47
CA LEU A 111 -14.13 50.08 0.26
C LEU A 111 -13.58 51.40 0.83
N ALA A 112 -12.93 51.37 1.99
CA ALA A 112 -12.31 52.54 2.59
C ALA A 112 -11.14 53.08 1.75
N THR A 113 -10.44 52.21 1.02
CA THR A 113 -9.37 52.62 0.09
C THR A 113 -9.87 53.09 -1.28
N SER A 114 -11.18 52.96 -1.60
CA SER A 114 -11.68 53.28 -2.94
C SER A 114 -11.87 54.78 -3.23
N GLU A 115 -11.57 55.68 -2.30
CA GLU A 115 -11.75 57.12 -2.52
C GLU A 115 -10.64 57.83 -3.29
N ALA A 116 -9.53 57.19 -3.67
CA ALA A 116 -8.48 57.90 -4.39
C ALA A 116 -7.65 57.00 -5.30
N THR A 117 -8.21 56.58 -6.43
CA THR A 117 -7.55 56.67 -7.76
C THR A 117 -8.38 55.97 -8.83
N SER A 118 -8.80 56.74 -9.84
CA SER A 118 -9.30 56.24 -11.11
C SER A 118 -8.14 55.58 -11.88
N TYR A 119 -7.73 54.38 -11.46
CA TYR A 119 -6.94 53.50 -12.31
C TYR A 119 -7.91 52.56 -13.01
N ALA A 120 -7.96 52.67 -14.34
CA ALA A 120 -8.68 51.76 -15.21
C ALA A 120 -8.31 50.31 -14.85
N MET A 121 -9.26 49.56 -14.28
CA MET A 121 -9.12 48.11 -14.14
C MET A 121 -9.10 47.51 -15.54
N ASN A 122 -7.92 47.37 -16.11
CA ASN A 122 -7.69 46.43 -17.19
C ASN A 122 -7.88 45.03 -16.58
N LEU A 123 -9.07 44.47 -16.77
CA LEU A 123 -9.33 43.04 -16.63
C LEU A 123 -8.45 42.30 -17.64
N ALA A 124 -7.23 42.00 -17.23
CA ALA A 124 -6.36 41.11 -17.98
C ALA A 124 -6.99 39.71 -17.93
N LYS A 125 -7.58 39.31 -19.07
CA LYS A 125 -7.94 37.92 -19.38
C LYS A 125 -6.71 37.08 -19.08
N ARG A 126 -6.88 36.03 -18.26
CA ARG A 126 -5.85 35.06 -17.86
C ARG A 126 -5.13 34.52 -19.11
N ALA A 127 -4.03 35.18 -19.49
CA ALA A 127 -3.15 34.74 -20.55
C ALA A 127 -2.24 33.66 -19.96
N GLU A 128 -2.02 32.61 -20.74
CA GLU A 128 -1.07 31.55 -20.45
C GLU A 128 0.28 32.18 -20.10
N ILE A 129 0.77 31.90 -18.89
CA ILE A 129 2.06 32.40 -18.40
C ILE A 129 3.13 31.65 -19.20
N PRO A 130 3.94 32.33 -20.04
CA PRO A 130 5.14 31.72 -20.59
C PRO A 130 6.09 31.45 -19.41
N LEU A 131 6.57 30.20 -19.29
CA LEU A 131 7.71 29.88 -18.43
C LEU A 131 8.93 30.59 -19.01
N ASP A 132 9.16 31.85 -18.63
CA ASP A 132 10.46 32.53 -18.63
C ASP A 132 10.26 34.01 -18.27
N SER A 133 10.27 34.33 -16.97
CA SER A 133 10.69 35.64 -16.45
C SER A 133 10.72 35.63 -14.93
N THR A 134 11.89 35.24 -14.41
CA THR A 134 12.33 35.52 -13.04
C THR A 134 12.66 37.01 -12.91
N SER A 135 11.66 37.81 -12.51
CA SER A 135 11.92 39.10 -11.88
C SER A 135 11.03 39.25 -10.64
N PHE A 136 11.65 38.99 -9.48
CA PHE A 136 11.09 39.26 -8.16
C PHE A 136 10.89 40.77 -8.00
N SER A 137 9.66 41.23 -8.25
CA SER A 137 9.19 42.49 -7.69
C SER A 137 8.70 42.21 -6.27
N THR A 138 9.34 42.83 -5.29
CA THR A 138 8.86 42.99 -3.91
C THR A 138 7.62 43.89 -3.93
N GLY A 139 6.50 43.34 -4.39
CA GLY A 139 5.19 43.96 -4.36
C GLY A 139 4.34 43.28 -3.30
N SER A 140 3.73 44.09 -2.43
CA SER A 140 2.69 43.76 -1.45
C SER A 140 2.02 42.40 -1.64
N ALA A 141 2.10 41.55 -0.61
CA ALA A 141 1.45 40.25 -0.57
C ALA A 141 0.01 40.33 -1.11
N PRO A 142 -0.40 39.42 -2.00
CA PRO A 142 -1.73 39.46 -2.58
C PRO A 142 -2.78 39.39 -1.45
N PRO A 143 -3.91 40.13 -1.55
CA PRO A 143 -4.95 40.18 -0.52
C PRO A 143 -5.60 38.81 -0.21
N SER A 144 -5.26 37.78 -0.98
CA SER A 144 -5.68 36.38 -0.76
C SER A 144 -4.96 35.66 0.38
N ASP A 145 -3.80 36.14 0.85
CA ASP A 145 -3.06 35.50 1.95
C ASP A 145 -3.69 35.78 3.34
N GLY A 146 -4.69 36.65 3.42
CA GLY A 146 -5.47 36.91 4.65
C GLY A 146 -6.76 36.07 4.80
N LEU A 147 -7.13 35.27 3.79
CA LEU A 147 -8.37 34.47 3.80
C LEU A 147 -8.12 33.11 4.47
N LEU A 148 -8.66 32.94 5.68
CA LEU A 148 -8.54 31.74 6.52
C LEU A 148 -9.16 30.48 5.88
N LEU A 149 -10.18 30.66 5.05
CA LEU A 149 -10.87 29.59 4.35
C LEU A 149 -10.39 29.55 2.89
N ARG A 150 -9.31 28.82 2.63
CA ARG A 150 -9.07 28.32 1.27
C ARG A 150 -10.09 27.21 1.01
N PRO A 151 -10.89 27.26 -0.08
CA PRO A 151 -11.80 26.17 -0.42
C PRO A 151 -10.99 24.88 -0.61
N LEU A 152 -10.99 24.03 0.42
CA LEU A 152 -10.31 22.73 0.49
C LEU A 152 -10.88 21.70 -0.48
N LEU A 153 -12.02 22.00 -1.10
CA LEU A 153 -12.76 21.13 -2.00
C LEU A 153 -11.99 20.69 -3.25
N LEU A 154 -10.84 21.28 -3.59
CA LEU A 154 -10.05 20.83 -4.75
C LEU A 154 -8.77 20.05 -4.42
N ARG A 155 -8.28 20.08 -3.17
CA ARG A 155 -7.06 19.36 -2.77
C ARG A 155 -7.32 18.01 -2.11
N LEU A 156 -8.50 17.78 -1.54
CA LEU A 156 -8.89 16.47 -1.00
C LEU A 156 -9.05 15.38 -2.09
N PHE A 157 -9.26 15.77 -3.34
CA PHE A 157 -9.29 14.84 -4.48
C PHE A 157 -7.90 14.45 -5.02
N GLN A 158 -6.81 15.04 -4.51
CA GLN A 158 -5.45 14.74 -4.97
C GLN A 158 -4.71 13.69 -4.13
N TYR A 159 -5.30 13.24 -3.01
CA TYR A 159 -4.70 12.20 -2.17
C TYR A 159 -5.51 10.90 -2.27
N HIS A 160 -4.82 9.76 -2.24
CA HIS A 160 -5.32 8.38 -2.25
C HIS A 160 -6.40 8.04 -1.21
N LEU A 161 -6.82 9.01 -0.38
CA LEU A 161 -7.94 8.93 0.55
C LEU A 161 -9.29 8.72 -0.14
N VAL A 162 -9.50 9.27 -1.34
CA VAL A 162 -10.76 9.04 -2.09
C VAL A 162 -10.80 7.62 -2.66
N ASP A 163 -9.67 7.10 -3.13
CA ASP A 163 -9.55 5.69 -3.52
C ASP A 163 -9.74 4.79 -2.30
N PHE A 164 -9.16 5.13 -1.14
CA PHE A 164 -9.32 4.33 0.08
C PHE A 164 -10.77 4.35 0.62
N MET A 165 -11.47 5.49 0.54
CA MET A 165 -12.89 5.57 0.95
C MET A 165 -13.85 4.92 -0.05
N MET A 166 -13.51 4.84 -1.35
CA MET A 166 -14.34 4.18 -2.36
C MET A 166 -14.10 2.66 -2.45
N HIS A 167 -12.92 2.16 -2.10
CA HIS A 167 -12.55 0.75 -2.32
C HIS A 167 -12.90 -0.22 -1.18
N ILE A 168 -13.56 0.23 -0.11
CA ILE A 168 -14.11 -0.72 0.88
C ILE A 168 -15.63 -0.61 1.04
N PRO A 169 -16.40 -0.96 -0.01
CA PRO A 169 -17.79 -1.33 0.15
C PRO A 169 -17.86 -2.67 0.92
N GLY A 170 -17.80 -2.59 2.24
CA GLY A 170 -17.80 -3.78 3.10
C GLY A 170 -17.42 -3.54 4.57
N ILE A 171 -16.62 -2.52 4.88
CA ILE A 171 -16.24 -2.17 6.27
C ILE A 171 -17.17 -1.10 6.86
N THR A 172 -17.64 -0.15 6.06
CA THR A 172 -18.57 0.90 6.52
C THR A 172 -19.99 0.39 6.72
N THR A 173 -20.42 -0.60 5.94
CA THR A 173 -21.76 -1.20 6.01
C THR A 173 -22.04 -1.95 7.33
N PRO A 174 -21.18 -2.84 7.86
CA PRO A 174 -21.43 -3.48 9.14
C PRO A 174 -21.31 -2.51 10.32
N LEU A 175 -20.44 -1.50 10.25
CA LEU A 175 -20.22 -0.54 11.34
C LEU A 175 -21.28 0.57 11.39
N SER A 176 -22.02 0.79 10.30
CA SER A 176 -23.21 1.66 10.28
C SER A 176 -24.35 1.17 11.19
N THR A 177 -24.23 -0.05 11.76
CA THR A 177 -25.16 -0.61 12.76
C THR A 177 -24.91 -0.08 14.18
N LEU A 178 -23.77 0.57 14.47
CA LEU A 178 -23.46 1.09 15.80
C LEU A 178 -24.44 2.18 16.28
N PRO A 179 -24.85 3.16 15.45
CA PRO A 179 -25.96 4.07 15.79
C PRO A 179 -27.28 3.34 16.07
N MET A 180 -27.54 2.21 15.40
CA MET A 180 -28.76 1.41 15.65
C MET A 180 -28.74 0.73 17.02
N LEU A 181 -27.55 0.43 17.56
CA LEU A 181 -27.40 -0.11 18.90
C LEU A 181 -27.87 0.90 19.97
N LEU A 182 -27.59 2.19 19.78
CA LEU A 182 -28.07 3.24 20.69
C LEU A 182 -29.60 3.32 20.68
N LEU A 183 -30.23 3.24 19.50
CA LEU A 183 -31.69 3.23 19.39
C LEU A 183 -32.31 2.04 20.14
N ALA A 184 -31.66 0.87 20.08
CA ALA A 184 -32.08 -0.30 20.85
C ALA A 184 -31.88 -0.11 22.37
N LEU A 185 -30.79 0.54 22.82
CA LEU A 185 -30.56 0.87 24.23
C LEU A 185 -31.62 1.84 24.78
N GLU A 186 -32.02 2.83 23.98
CA GLU A 186 -33.06 3.81 24.32
C GLU A 186 -34.49 3.30 24.05
N HIS A 187 -34.64 2.01 23.69
CA HIS A 187 -35.92 1.33 23.44
C HIS A 187 -36.77 1.98 22.33
N ILE A 188 -36.13 2.62 21.35
CA ILE A 188 -36.79 3.26 20.23
C ILE A 188 -36.99 2.22 19.11
N PRO A 189 -38.23 1.91 18.69
CA PRO A 189 -38.47 0.90 17.68
C PRO A 189 -37.99 1.41 16.30
N LEU A 190 -37.31 0.55 15.57
CA LEU A 190 -36.88 0.81 14.19
C LEU A 190 -38.02 0.46 13.23
N LEU A 191 -38.43 1.40 12.36
CA LEU A 191 -39.44 1.10 11.34
C LEU A 191 -38.80 0.44 10.12
N SER A 192 -37.73 1.03 9.60
CA SER A 192 -36.97 0.48 8.48
C SER A 192 -35.58 1.10 8.42
N THR A 193 -34.66 0.41 7.78
CA THR A 193 -33.32 0.90 7.46
C THR A 193 -33.13 0.87 5.96
N GLY A 194 -32.43 1.83 5.38
CA GLY A 194 -32.29 1.88 3.95
C GLY A 194 -31.09 2.64 3.44
N ILE A 195 -30.88 2.53 2.13
CA ILE A 195 -29.93 3.29 1.34
C ILE A 195 -30.74 4.23 0.46
N HIS A 196 -30.37 5.50 0.46
CA HIS A 196 -30.89 6.52 -0.41
C HIS A 196 -29.73 7.04 -1.26
N LEU A 197 -29.78 6.77 -2.56
CA LEU A 197 -28.75 7.18 -3.52
C LEU A 197 -29.28 8.39 -4.28
N TYR A 198 -28.71 9.57 -4.00
CA TYR A 198 -29.03 10.81 -4.71
C TYR A 198 -27.86 11.20 -5.60
N LEU A 199 -28.04 11.17 -6.93
CA LEU A 199 -26.99 11.57 -7.89
C LEU A 199 -25.60 10.95 -7.59
N PHE A 200 -25.53 9.65 -7.26
CA PHE A 200 -24.34 8.89 -6.85
C PHE A 200 -23.85 9.03 -5.40
N LEU A 201 -24.49 9.84 -4.56
CA LEU A 201 -24.13 9.92 -3.14
C LEU A 201 -24.92 8.87 -2.36
N PRO A 202 -24.30 7.75 -1.93
CA PRO A 202 -24.98 6.78 -1.10
C PRO A 202 -25.18 7.39 0.30
N THR A 203 -26.43 7.52 0.71
CA THR A 203 -26.80 7.95 2.06
C THR A 203 -27.52 6.81 2.75
N LEU A 204 -27.01 6.37 3.91
CA LEU A 204 -27.73 5.41 4.74
C LEU A 204 -28.73 6.19 5.60
N TYR A 205 -29.95 5.70 5.71
CA TYR A 205 -30.96 6.30 6.56
C TYR A 205 -31.66 5.26 7.42
N VAL A 206 -32.10 5.71 8.59
CA VAL A 206 -32.91 4.93 9.51
C VAL A 206 -34.24 5.63 9.65
N SER A 207 -35.31 4.93 9.32
CA SER A 207 -36.68 5.40 9.51
C SER A 207 -37.11 5.09 10.93
N LEU A 208 -37.40 6.15 11.68
CA LEU A 208 -37.96 6.10 13.02
C LEU A 208 -39.46 6.42 12.94
N PRO A 209 -40.28 5.91 13.88
CA PRO A 209 -41.64 6.36 14.01
C PRO A 209 -41.65 7.87 14.19
N ALA A 210 -42.48 8.56 13.42
CA ALA A 210 -42.79 9.95 13.69
C ALA A 210 -43.17 10.04 15.17
N SER A 211 -42.41 10.83 15.93
CA SER A 211 -42.38 10.79 17.38
C SER A 211 -43.80 10.70 17.95
N THR A 212 -44.01 9.76 18.86
CA THR A 212 -45.06 9.94 19.88
C THR A 212 -44.83 11.33 20.48
N PRO A 213 -45.88 12.13 20.73
CA PRO A 213 -45.77 13.58 20.91
C PRO A 213 -44.60 13.97 21.83
N ALA A 214 -43.88 15.03 21.43
CA ALA A 214 -42.59 15.54 21.94
C ALA A 214 -42.47 15.76 23.47
N THR A 215 -43.48 15.39 24.24
CA THR A 215 -43.55 15.46 25.70
C THR A 215 -42.98 14.23 26.43
N SER A 216 -42.66 13.11 25.75
CA SER A 216 -42.20 11.88 26.44
C SER A 216 -40.70 11.59 26.36
N GLN A 217 -39.95 12.20 25.44
CA GLN A 217 -38.51 11.97 25.27
C GLN A 217 -37.69 13.14 25.83
N SER A 218 -36.59 12.81 26.53
CA SER A 218 -35.66 13.80 27.06
C SER A 218 -34.89 14.46 25.91
N PRO A 219 -34.69 15.79 25.90
CA PRO A 219 -33.88 16.46 24.88
C PRO A 219 -32.43 15.92 24.83
N PHE A 220 -31.95 15.33 25.92
CA PHE A 220 -30.65 14.69 25.97
C PHE A 220 -30.60 13.39 25.15
N THR A 221 -31.72 12.65 25.08
CA THR A 221 -31.84 11.44 24.25
C THR A 221 -31.79 11.81 22.77
N ASP A 222 -32.48 12.87 22.37
CA ASP A 222 -32.44 13.37 20.98
C ASP A 222 -31.02 13.79 20.59
N LEU A 223 -30.31 14.48 21.48
CA LEU A 223 -28.92 14.88 21.26
C LEU A 223 -28.00 13.66 21.13
N ARG A 224 -28.16 12.64 21.96
CA ARG A 224 -27.40 11.39 21.87
C ARG A 224 -27.66 10.68 20.54
N VAL A 225 -28.92 10.57 20.13
CA VAL A 225 -29.31 9.94 18.86
C VAL A 225 -28.72 10.71 17.68
N ALA A 226 -28.81 12.04 17.67
CA ALA A 226 -28.26 12.88 16.62
C ALA A 226 -26.71 12.81 16.56
N SER A 227 -26.04 12.76 17.71
CA SER A 227 -24.58 12.73 17.80
C SER A 227 -23.96 11.35 17.59
N ALA A 228 -24.71 10.26 17.77
CA ALA A 228 -24.22 8.89 17.59
C ALA A 228 -23.63 8.65 16.19
N GLY A 229 -24.26 9.23 15.17
CA GLY A 229 -23.78 9.18 13.79
C GLY A 229 -22.39 9.82 13.61
N VAL A 230 -22.19 11.01 14.17
CA VAL A 230 -20.91 11.72 14.07
C VAL A 230 -19.84 11.03 14.91
N TRP A 231 -20.20 10.58 16.10
CA TRP A 231 -19.26 10.00 17.06
C TRP A 231 -18.64 8.69 16.58
N HIS A 232 -19.44 7.76 16.04
CA HIS A 232 -18.87 6.49 15.55
C HIS A 232 -18.01 6.69 14.30
N ASN A 233 -18.36 7.64 13.42
CA ASN A 233 -17.53 8.02 12.27
C ASN A 233 -16.17 8.54 12.73
N LEU A 234 -16.15 9.42 13.73
CA LEU A 234 -14.91 9.93 14.32
C LEU A 234 -14.09 8.80 14.96
N GLY A 235 -14.74 7.90 15.71
CA GLY A 235 -14.07 6.75 16.31
C GLY A 235 -13.47 5.80 15.27
N MET A 236 -14.20 5.53 14.18
CA MET A 236 -13.73 4.67 13.09
C MET A 236 -12.59 5.33 12.32
N ALA A 237 -12.71 6.61 11.99
CA ALA A 237 -11.64 7.38 11.36
C ALA A 237 -10.38 7.37 12.25
N GLY A 238 -10.54 7.56 13.56
CA GLY A 238 -9.46 7.44 14.53
C GLY A 238 -8.84 6.05 14.58
N ALA A 239 -9.65 4.99 14.54
CA ALA A 239 -9.16 3.61 14.51
C ALA A 239 -8.39 3.31 13.22
N VAL A 240 -8.92 3.70 12.06
CA VAL A 240 -8.24 3.57 10.76
C VAL A 240 -6.95 4.38 10.75
N TRP A 241 -6.95 5.60 11.29
CA TRP A 241 -5.74 6.42 11.42
C TRP A 241 -4.71 5.75 12.34
N MET A 242 -5.13 5.18 13.47
CA MET A 242 -4.23 4.43 14.37
C MET A 242 -3.63 3.19 13.70
N LEU A 243 -4.41 2.52 12.85
CA LEU A 243 -3.98 1.37 12.05
C LEU A 243 -3.23 1.77 10.78
N SER A 244 -3.20 3.05 10.40
CA SER A 244 -2.46 3.52 9.25
C SER A 244 -1.01 3.78 9.63
N ASP A 245 -0.12 3.50 8.68
CA ASP A 245 1.33 3.70 8.85
C ASP A 245 1.70 5.18 9.04
N GLU A 246 0.92 6.11 8.47
CA GLU A 246 1.13 7.56 8.63
C GLU A 246 0.54 8.11 9.94
N GLY A 247 -0.30 7.32 10.63
CA GLY A 247 -0.99 7.75 11.83
C GLY A 247 -0.38 7.16 13.09
N GLY A 248 -0.98 6.07 13.59
CA GLY A 248 -0.57 5.43 14.84
C GLY A 248 0.46 4.31 14.70
N GLY A 249 0.68 3.79 13.48
CA GLY A 249 1.64 2.70 13.22
C GLY A 249 1.33 1.40 13.99
N VAL A 250 0.11 1.24 14.51
CA VAL A 250 -0.29 0.05 15.28
C VAL A 250 -0.32 -1.19 14.38
N SER A 251 -0.64 -1.01 13.10
CA SER A 251 -0.47 -2.03 12.04
C SER A 251 0.93 -2.60 12.07
N ARG A 252 1.94 -1.74 11.97
CA ARG A 252 3.35 -2.11 11.95
C ARG A 252 3.75 -2.83 13.22
N TRP A 253 3.35 -2.32 14.39
CA TRP A 253 3.65 -2.98 15.66
C TRP A 253 3.00 -4.36 15.80
N MET A 254 1.76 -4.53 15.35
CA MET A 254 1.08 -5.84 15.36
C MET A 254 1.65 -6.80 14.32
N LEU A 255 2.04 -6.29 13.15
CA LEU A 255 2.70 -7.05 12.10
C LEU A 255 4.10 -7.52 12.55
N GLU A 256 4.86 -6.65 13.23
CA GLU A 256 6.21 -6.94 13.74
C GLU A 256 6.21 -7.98 14.88
N LYS A 257 5.11 -8.17 15.62
CA LYS A 257 5.09 -9.06 16.80
C LYS A 257 4.19 -10.28 16.73
N GLY A 258 3.25 -10.36 15.80
CA GLY A 258 2.15 -11.33 15.92
C GLY A 258 1.85 -12.20 14.70
N ALA A 259 2.31 -11.85 13.50
CA ALA A 259 1.83 -12.50 12.27
C ALA A 259 2.96 -12.97 11.32
N MET A 260 4.23 -12.73 11.67
CA MET A 260 5.36 -12.82 10.74
C MET A 260 6.48 -13.76 11.22
N ASP A 261 6.22 -14.66 12.18
CA ASP A 261 7.16 -15.75 12.52
C ASP A 261 7.31 -16.68 11.30
N GLY A 262 8.22 -16.33 10.38
CA GLY A 262 8.44 -17.01 9.09
C GLY A 262 8.78 -16.08 7.91
N VAL A 263 8.60 -14.76 8.05
CA VAL A 263 8.90 -13.77 6.99
C VAL A 263 10.35 -13.29 7.01
N ASP A 264 11.13 -13.69 8.01
CA ASP A 264 12.56 -13.38 8.12
C ASP A 264 13.46 -14.26 7.23
N SER A 265 12.89 -15.13 6.39
CA SER A 265 13.63 -16.09 5.56
C SER A 265 14.23 -15.49 4.28
N GLY A 266 14.03 -14.19 4.00
CA GLY A 266 14.57 -13.57 2.80
C GLY A 266 13.94 -12.23 2.41
N VAL A 267 14.03 -11.89 1.12
CA VAL A 267 13.48 -10.67 0.52
C VAL A 267 12.50 -11.03 -0.58
N THR A 268 11.29 -10.47 -0.52
CA THR A 268 10.25 -10.75 -1.51
C THR A 268 10.28 -9.76 -2.67
N VAL A 269 10.15 -10.28 -3.87
CA VAL A 269 10.04 -9.47 -5.08
C VAL A 269 8.64 -8.86 -5.14
N VAL A 270 8.54 -7.53 -5.12
CA VAL A 270 7.25 -6.85 -5.29
C VAL A 270 7.01 -6.62 -6.79
N GLU A 271 7.99 -6.03 -7.46
CA GLU A 271 7.91 -5.72 -8.88
C GLU A 271 9.32 -5.65 -9.48
N VAL A 272 9.44 -6.05 -10.75
CA VAL A 272 10.65 -5.93 -11.55
C VAL A 272 10.27 -5.19 -12.82
N ASP A 273 11.06 -4.19 -13.21
CA ASP A 273 10.84 -3.43 -14.45
C ASP A 273 10.56 -4.38 -15.63
N GLU A 274 9.47 -4.14 -16.35
CA GLU A 274 9.01 -4.95 -17.48
C GLU A 274 10.07 -5.07 -18.59
N HIS A 275 10.95 -4.07 -18.72
CA HIS A 275 12.04 -4.07 -19.69
C HIS A 275 13.34 -4.71 -19.17
N SER A 276 13.39 -5.08 -17.90
CA SER A 276 14.53 -5.76 -17.31
C SER A 276 14.61 -7.21 -17.80
N PRO A 277 15.81 -7.74 -18.14
CA PRO A 277 15.97 -9.15 -18.40
C PRO A 277 15.65 -10.02 -17.18
N LEU A 278 15.58 -9.46 -15.97
CA LEU A 278 15.18 -10.18 -14.75
C LEU A 278 13.67 -10.44 -14.68
N HIS A 279 12.84 -9.72 -15.43
CA HIS A 279 11.39 -9.75 -15.28
C HIS A 279 10.80 -11.16 -15.44
N SER A 280 11.26 -11.90 -16.46
CA SER A 280 10.83 -13.29 -16.70
C SER A 280 11.38 -14.29 -15.68
N HIS A 281 12.44 -13.92 -14.95
CA HIS A 281 13.13 -14.81 -14.01
C HIS A 281 12.79 -14.53 -12.55
N LEU A 282 12.31 -13.34 -12.21
CA LEU A 282 11.94 -12.93 -10.86
C LEU A 282 10.50 -12.39 -10.86
N PRO A 283 9.49 -13.29 -10.96
CA PRO A 283 8.11 -12.85 -10.93
C PRO A 283 7.77 -12.21 -9.56
N PRO A 284 6.77 -11.32 -9.52
CA PRO A 284 6.21 -10.81 -8.27
C PRO A 284 5.89 -11.94 -7.29
N ASN A 285 6.10 -11.68 -6.01
CA ASN A 285 5.98 -12.59 -4.87
C ASN A 285 7.04 -13.71 -4.77
N SER A 286 8.04 -13.75 -5.66
CA SER A 286 9.16 -14.68 -5.47
C SER A 286 9.99 -14.33 -4.23
N LEU A 287 10.38 -15.33 -3.44
CA LEU A 287 11.19 -15.15 -2.23
C LEU A 287 12.67 -15.38 -2.54
N ILE A 288 13.46 -14.33 -2.42
CA ILE A 288 14.90 -14.38 -2.56
C ILE A 288 15.51 -14.74 -1.20
N THR A 289 16.25 -15.85 -1.14
CA THR A 289 16.80 -16.39 0.10
C THR A 289 18.29 -16.10 0.27
N HIS A 290 19.04 -16.02 -0.83
CA HIS A 290 20.48 -15.77 -0.78
C HIS A 290 21.00 -14.97 -1.98
N LEU A 291 22.12 -14.29 -1.76
CA LEU A 291 22.90 -13.59 -2.77
C LEU A 291 24.31 -14.16 -2.80
N ASN A 292 24.73 -14.77 -3.92
CA ASN A 292 25.95 -15.55 -4.00
C ASN A 292 25.99 -16.61 -2.90
N ASP A 293 26.93 -16.46 -1.95
CA ASP A 293 27.09 -17.36 -0.80
C ASP A 293 26.58 -16.72 0.51
N LEU A 294 25.94 -15.55 0.43
CA LEU A 294 25.35 -14.83 1.55
C LEU A 294 23.87 -15.20 1.72
N GLU A 295 23.54 -15.86 2.81
CA GLU A 295 22.15 -16.14 3.20
C GLU A 295 21.51 -14.88 3.80
N LEU A 296 20.34 -14.48 3.31
CA LEU A 296 19.68 -13.24 3.71
C LEU A 296 18.95 -13.37 5.05
N ASP A 297 18.59 -14.59 5.44
CA ASP A 297 17.95 -14.94 6.72
C ASP A 297 18.91 -14.89 7.92
N SER A 298 20.22 -14.78 7.66
CA SER A 298 21.24 -14.63 8.70
C SER A 298 21.21 -13.27 9.44
N SER A 299 20.35 -12.34 8.99
CA SER A 299 20.25 -10.96 9.50
C SER A 299 18.84 -10.66 10.00
N ASP A 300 18.73 -9.93 11.11
CA ASP A 300 17.47 -9.38 11.63
C ASP A 300 16.79 -8.40 10.64
N SER A 301 17.51 -7.97 9.59
CA SER A 301 16.96 -7.16 8.51
C SER A 301 17.48 -7.63 7.14
N PRO A 302 16.83 -8.65 6.53
CA PRO A 302 17.20 -9.20 5.23
C PRO A 302 17.22 -8.13 4.11
N LEU A 303 16.27 -7.19 4.13
CA LEU A 303 16.19 -6.10 3.15
C LEU A 303 17.35 -5.10 3.27
N ALA A 304 17.78 -4.78 4.50
CA ALA A 304 18.93 -3.91 4.70
C ALA A 304 20.22 -4.62 4.25
N LEU A 305 20.35 -5.92 4.55
CA LEU A 305 21.47 -6.75 4.11
C LEU A 305 21.55 -6.81 2.57
N TRP A 306 20.43 -7.08 1.90
CA TRP A 306 20.29 -7.05 0.45
C TRP A 306 20.79 -5.72 -0.16
N ARG A 307 20.26 -4.58 0.34
CA ARG A 307 20.65 -3.25 -0.17
C ARG A 307 22.12 -2.98 0.04
N SER A 308 22.64 -3.30 1.23
CA SER A 308 24.05 -3.10 1.56
C SER A 308 24.98 -3.96 0.71
N TYR A 309 24.57 -5.19 0.38
CA TYR A 309 25.33 -6.10 -0.46
C TYR A 309 25.41 -5.58 -1.91
N LEU A 310 24.28 -5.23 -2.52
CA LEU A 310 24.26 -4.76 -3.92
C LEU A 310 24.78 -3.34 -4.11
N SER A 311 24.79 -2.52 -3.06
CA SER A 311 25.36 -1.16 -3.12
C SER A 311 26.87 -1.15 -3.01
N ARG A 312 27.50 -2.24 -2.52
CA ARG A 312 28.95 -2.33 -2.45
C ARG A 312 29.52 -2.27 -3.87
N PRO A 313 30.49 -1.39 -4.16
CA PRO A 313 31.22 -1.47 -5.41
C PRO A 313 31.82 -2.87 -5.51
N SER A 314 31.72 -3.47 -6.70
CA SER A 314 32.06 -4.86 -7.01
C SER A 314 33.17 -5.39 -6.11
N PRO A 315 32.94 -6.49 -5.35
CA PRO A 315 33.79 -6.86 -4.23
C PRO A 315 35.24 -6.91 -4.68
N SER A 316 36.07 -6.06 -4.06
CA SER A 316 37.51 -6.25 -4.11
C SER A 316 37.79 -7.68 -3.69
N THR A 317 38.66 -8.36 -4.43
CA THR A 317 39.13 -9.74 -4.24
C THR A 317 39.88 -9.94 -2.91
N SER A 318 39.44 -9.33 -1.81
CA SER A 318 39.93 -9.60 -0.48
C SER A 318 39.54 -11.03 -0.13
N VAL A 319 40.58 -11.85 0.03
CA VAL A 319 40.57 -13.29 0.28
C VAL A 319 39.74 -13.71 1.52
N GLU A 320 39.30 -12.76 2.34
CA GLU A 320 38.54 -12.96 3.57
C GLU A 320 37.01 -12.92 3.41
N ASP A 321 36.48 -12.57 2.23
CA ASP A 321 35.05 -12.46 2.03
C ASP A 321 34.47 -13.81 1.57
N TYR A 322 33.86 -14.57 2.50
CA TYR A 322 33.19 -15.87 2.26
C TYR A 322 31.99 -15.78 1.29
N THR A 323 31.75 -14.60 0.73
CA THR A 323 30.62 -14.28 -0.15
C THR A 323 30.87 -14.65 -1.61
N ASN A 324 32.08 -15.11 -1.98
CA ASN A 324 32.38 -15.56 -3.35
C ASN A 324 33.30 -16.80 -3.39
N LEU A 325 32.76 -17.93 -2.93
CA LEU A 325 33.46 -19.22 -2.98
C LEU A 325 33.58 -19.73 -4.42
N GLY A 326 34.68 -20.42 -4.73
CA GLY A 326 34.85 -21.13 -5.99
C GLY A 326 34.23 -22.52 -5.98
N TRP A 327 34.55 -23.30 -7.00
CA TRP A 327 34.21 -24.72 -7.17
C TRP A 327 35.47 -25.53 -7.43
N CYS A 328 35.53 -26.75 -6.89
CA CYS A 328 36.57 -27.71 -7.20
C CYS A 328 36.26 -28.36 -8.55
N LEU A 329 37.04 -28.01 -9.57
CA LEU A 329 36.84 -28.46 -10.94
C LEU A 329 38.07 -29.23 -11.44
N PRO A 330 37.93 -30.17 -12.40
CA PRO A 330 39.07 -30.88 -12.96
C PRO A 330 40.07 -29.92 -13.62
N SER A 331 41.35 -30.04 -13.28
CA SER A 331 42.41 -29.21 -13.87
C SER A 331 42.52 -29.34 -15.39
N SER A 332 42.14 -30.50 -15.95
CA SER A 332 42.09 -30.76 -17.40
C SER A 332 41.13 -29.85 -18.16
N SER A 333 40.16 -29.24 -17.48
CA SER A 333 39.23 -28.27 -18.07
C SER A 333 39.86 -26.90 -18.26
N PHE A 334 41.02 -26.65 -17.66
CA PHE A 334 41.71 -25.37 -17.66
C PHE A 334 42.93 -25.40 -18.58
N SER A 335 43.21 -24.25 -19.20
CA SER A 335 44.37 -24.07 -20.06
C SER A 335 45.23 -22.91 -19.59
N ALA A 336 46.55 -23.04 -19.80
CA ALA A 336 47.54 -22.09 -19.29
C ALA A 336 47.62 -20.78 -20.08
N SER A 337 47.00 -20.69 -21.26
CA SER A 337 47.02 -19.48 -22.09
C SER A 337 45.61 -19.07 -22.48
N PRO A 338 45.24 -17.77 -22.31
CA PRO A 338 43.94 -17.24 -22.73
C PRO A 338 43.74 -17.22 -24.25
N ASP A 339 44.81 -17.37 -25.04
CA ASP A 339 44.78 -17.33 -26.52
C ASP A 339 44.55 -18.69 -27.18
N LEU A 340 44.36 -19.75 -26.38
CA LEU A 340 44.01 -21.07 -26.90
C LEU A 340 42.52 -21.11 -27.30
N PRO A 341 42.13 -21.95 -28.28
CA PRO A 341 40.75 -21.99 -28.78
C PRO A 341 39.69 -22.28 -27.69
N ASN A 342 40.08 -22.93 -26.58
CA ASN A 342 39.19 -23.27 -25.46
C ASN A 342 39.07 -22.15 -24.40
N SER A 343 39.84 -21.06 -24.50
CA SER A 343 39.87 -19.93 -23.56
C SER A 343 39.48 -18.60 -24.20
N ASN A 344 39.07 -18.61 -25.48
CA ASN A 344 38.72 -17.40 -26.23
C ASN A 344 37.57 -16.57 -25.61
N CYS A 345 36.67 -17.15 -24.79
CA CYS A 345 35.66 -16.36 -24.06
C CYS A 345 36.28 -15.46 -22.98
N CYS A 346 37.47 -15.80 -22.51
CA CYS A 346 38.23 -15.02 -21.55
C CYS A 346 39.04 -13.90 -22.22
N ALA A 347 39.03 -13.74 -23.54
CA ALA A 347 39.68 -12.62 -24.19
C ALA A 347 38.83 -11.34 -24.07
N SER A 348 39.47 -10.19 -23.87
CA SER A 348 38.84 -8.89 -23.53
C SER A 348 37.96 -8.25 -24.62
N THR A 349 37.60 -8.99 -25.67
CA THR A 349 36.69 -8.48 -26.70
C THR A 349 35.24 -8.55 -26.21
N PRO A 350 34.45 -7.47 -26.34
CA PRO A 350 33.04 -7.49 -25.97
C PRO A 350 32.33 -8.50 -26.87
N VAL A 351 32.04 -9.68 -26.31
CA VAL A 351 31.44 -10.79 -27.03
C VAL A 351 29.98 -10.41 -27.30
N ASN A 352 29.72 -9.86 -28.50
CA ASN A 352 28.41 -9.73 -29.11
C ASN A 352 27.81 -11.11 -29.49
N SER A 353 28.02 -12.13 -28.68
CA SER A 353 27.55 -13.49 -28.97
C SER A 353 26.99 -14.09 -27.69
N ALA A 354 25.74 -14.51 -27.80
CA ALA A 354 24.94 -15.19 -26.80
C ALA A 354 25.50 -16.58 -26.43
N SER A 355 26.80 -16.69 -26.15
CA SER A 355 27.38 -17.90 -25.60
C SER A 355 27.09 -17.94 -24.10
N HIS A 356 26.39 -18.98 -23.65
CA HIS A 356 26.01 -19.20 -22.25
C HIS A 356 27.21 -19.55 -21.33
N SER A 357 28.44 -19.32 -21.78
CA SER A 357 29.67 -19.70 -21.08
C SER A 357 30.28 -18.50 -20.38
N LEU A 358 30.72 -18.70 -19.14
CA LEU A 358 31.45 -17.71 -18.36
C LEU A 358 32.95 -18.04 -18.35
N CYS A 359 33.78 -17.01 -18.24
CA CYS A 359 35.20 -17.18 -17.98
C CYS A 359 35.44 -17.55 -16.51
N PHE A 360 36.04 -18.70 -16.27
CA PHE A 360 36.53 -19.12 -14.97
C PHE A 360 38.04 -18.96 -14.88
N GLU A 361 38.52 -18.48 -13.74
CA GLU A 361 39.93 -18.39 -13.37
C GLU A 361 40.25 -19.34 -12.21
N ALA A 362 41.41 -19.99 -12.27
CA ALA A 362 41.93 -20.84 -11.20
C ALA A 362 43.39 -20.51 -10.92
N ALA A 363 43.80 -20.56 -9.66
CA ALA A 363 45.20 -20.38 -9.31
C ALA A 363 46.01 -21.59 -9.78
N SER A 364 47.10 -21.36 -10.52
CA SER A 364 48.00 -22.42 -10.91
C SER A 364 48.82 -22.92 -9.71
N PRO A 365 48.96 -24.24 -9.52
CA PRO A 365 49.80 -24.78 -8.45
C PRO A 365 51.30 -24.62 -8.74
N SER A 366 51.69 -24.41 -10.01
CA SER A 366 53.10 -24.43 -10.46
C SER A 366 53.58 -23.13 -11.10
N SER A 367 52.68 -22.22 -11.46
CA SER A 367 53.01 -20.91 -12.06
C SER A 367 52.36 -19.77 -11.31
N SER A 368 52.97 -18.58 -11.36
CA SER A 368 52.35 -17.34 -10.84
C SER A 368 51.19 -16.85 -11.69
N GLU A 369 51.05 -17.38 -12.92
CA GLU A 369 49.95 -17.02 -13.82
C GLU A 369 48.72 -17.91 -13.59
N PRO A 370 47.51 -17.32 -13.55
CA PRO A 370 46.27 -18.07 -13.40
C PRO A 370 45.91 -18.85 -14.67
N PHE A 371 45.16 -19.93 -14.50
CA PHE A 371 44.59 -20.70 -15.59
C PHE A 371 43.16 -20.26 -15.89
N PHE A 372 42.75 -20.41 -17.16
CA PHE A 372 41.42 -19.99 -17.61
C PHE A 372 40.67 -21.11 -18.32
N ALA A 373 39.35 -21.11 -18.16
CA ALA A 373 38.43 -22.02 -18.84
C ALA A 373 37.10 -21.32 -19.16
N CYS A 374 36.52 -21.66 -20.31
CA CYS A 374 35.16 -21.26 -20.68
C CYS A 374 34.19 -22.37 -20.28
N LEU A 375 33.40 -22.13 -19.23
CA LEU A 375 32.50 -23.14 -18.67
C LEU A 375 31.05 -22.65 -18.64
N ASP A 376 30.11 -23.55 -18.87
CA ASP A 376 28.69 -23.32 -18.62
C ASP A 376 28.46 -23.29 -17.09
N PRO A 377 27.88 -22.21 -16.53
CA PRO A 377 27.63 -22.14 -15.10
C PRO A 377 26.42 -22.94 -14.63
N VAL A 378 25.49 -23.34 -15.51
CA VAL A 378 24.23 -24.00 -15.13
C VAL A 378 24.45 -25.29 -14.31
N PRO A 379 25.40 -26.19 -14.66
CA PRO A 379 25.63 -27.42 -13.90
C PRO A 379 26.11 -27.20 -12.46
N PHE A 380 26.53 -25.98 -12.10
CA PHE A 380 27.08 -25.66 -10.78
C PHE A 380 26.03 -25.27 -9.74
N PHE A 381 24.75 -25.25 -10.11
CA PHE A 381 23.64 -24.84 -9.25
C PHE A 381 22.52 -25.88 -9.17
N PRO A 382 21.75 -25.90 -8.06
CA PRO A 382 20.51 -26.64 -8.00
C PRO A 382 19.57 -26.21 -9.14
N PRO A 383 18.85 -27.16 -9.78
CA PRO A 383 18.62 -28.55 -9.37
C PRO A 383 19.61 -29.59 -9.96
N SER A 384 20.81 -29.19 -10.40
CA SER A 384 21.82 -30.13 -10.92
C SER A 384 22.10 -31.27 -9.94
N GLU A 385 22.12 -32.52 -10.41
CA GLU A 385 22.37 -33.71 -9.58
C GLU A 385 23.84 -33.80 -9.10
N THR A 386 24.75 -33.15 -9.81
CA THR A 386 26.20 -33.28 -9.61
C THR A 386 26.87 -31.92 -9.39
N ILE A 387 26.41 -31.19 -8.36
CA ILE A 387 26.98 -29.89 -7.99
C ILE A 387 28.42 -30.10 -7.46
N PRO A 388 29.45 -29.49 -8.09
CA PRO A 388 30.82 -29.60 -7.62
C PRO A 388 30.99 -28.97 -6.23
N ARG A 389 31.92 -29.50 -5.44
CA ARG A 389 32.22 -29.01 -4.09
C ARG A 389 32.69 -27.55 -4.14
N ARG A 390 32.19 -26.70 -3.24
CA ARG A 390 32.65 -25.31 -3.08
C ARG A 390 34.03 -25.25 -2.42
N CYS A 391 34.82 -24.24 -2.78
CA CYS A 391 36.19 -24.06 -2.29
C CYS A 391 36.52 -22.59 -1.99
N LEU A 392 37.36 -22.37 -0.97
CA LEU A 392 37.95 -21.06 -0.70
C LEU A 392 39.32 -20.91 -1.37
N ASP A 393 40.04 -22.01 -1.53
CA ASP A 393 41.38 -22.05 -2.10
C ASP A 393 41.68 -23.44 -2.67
N GLN A 394 42.89 -23.60 -3.22
CA GLN A 394 43.36 -24.86 -3.75
C GLN A 394 43.40 -25.98 -2.69
N SER A 395 43.69 -25.63 -1.44
CA SER A 395 43.78 -26.62 -0.34
C SER A 395 42.43 -27.25 -0.03
N SER A 396 41.34 -26.49 -0.22
CA SER A 396 39.96 -26.95 -0.02
C SER A 396 39.56 -28.09 -0.97
N CYS A 397 40.25 -28.24 -2.10
CA CYS A 397 39.94 -29.24 -3.13
C CYS A 397 40.75 -30.54 -3.04
N LEU A 398 41.72 -30.66 -2.13
CA LEU A 398 42.61 -31.83 -2.03
C LEU A 398 41.89 -33.18 -1.85
N ASN A 399 40.66 -33.16 -1.30
CA ASN A 399 39.87 -34.36 -1.05
C ASN A 399 38.77 -34.61 -2.11
N ALA A 400 38.71 -33.80 -3.18
CA ALA A 400 37.64 -33.86 -4.18
C ALA A 400 37.94 -34.79 -5.37
N GLY A 401 39.16 -35.34 -5.45
CA GLY A 401 39.62 -36.22 -6.52
C GLY A 401 41.04 -35.87 -6.97
N ASP A 402 41.64 -36.74 -7.77
CA ASP A 402 42.96 -36.51 -8.35
C ASP A 402 42.89 -35.30 -9.31
N GLU A 403 43.82 -34.34 -9.14
CA GLU A 403 44.04 -33.18 -10.01
C GLU A 403 42.85 -32.20 -10.17
N THR A 404 42.20 -31.79 -9.07
CA THR A 404 41.21 -30.70 -9.08
C THR A 404 41.84 -29.34 -8.75
N VAL A 405 41.28 -28.26 -9.29
CA VAL A 405 41.65 -26.87 -9.00
C VAL A 405 40.45 -26.08 -8.47
N CYS A 406 40.72 -25.14 -7.55
CA CYS A 406 39.69 -24.21 -7.08
C CYS A 406 39.50 -23.10 -8.10
N ALA A 407 38.38 -23.14 -8.83
CA ALA A 407 38.06 -22.20 -9.88
C ALA A 407 36.91 -21.27 -9.50
N ARG A 408 36.97 -20.03 -9.96
CA ARG A 408 35.98 -18.97 -9.71
C ARG A 408 35.65 -18.25 -11.01
N PRO A 409 34.43 -17.69 -11.17
CA PRO A 409 34.17 -16.73 -12.24
C PRO A 409 35.18 -15.60 -12.17
N ALA A 410 35.78 -15.25 -13.30
CA ALA A 410 36.76 -14.18 -13.37
C ALA A 410 36.12 -12.86 -12.91
N SER A 411 36.88 -12.05 -12.17
CA SER A 411 36.39 -10.78 -11.60
C SER A 411 35.72 -9.84 -12.61
N LYS A 412 36.16 -9.87 -13.87
CA LYS A 412 35.60 -9.07 -14.98
C LYS A 412 34.21 -9.49 -15.44
N GLU A 413 33.78 -10.72 -15.14
CA GLU A 413 32.47 -11.24 -15.56
C GLU A 413 31.33 -10.63 -14.73
N GLN A 414 31.62 -10.06 -13.55
CA GLN A 414 30.66 -9.40 -12.66
C GLN A 414 29.38 -10.24 -12.46
N VAL A 415 29.55 -11.47 -11.95
CA VAL A 415 28.45 -12.42 -11.84
C VAL A 415 27.82 -12.36 -10.45
N LEU A 416 26.52 -12.12 -10.40
CA LEU A 416 25.69 -12.20 -9.21
C LEU A 416 24.76 -13.41 -9.32
N ARG A 417 24.76 -14.25 -8.29
CA ARG A 417 23.86 -15.41 -8.16
C ARG A 417 22.74 -15.04 -7.20
N ILE A 418 21.50 -15.13 -7.65
CA ILE A 418 20.31 -14.79 -6.86
C ILE A 418 19.55 -16.07 -6.59
N GLY A 419 19.56 -16.49 -5.33
CA GLY A 419 18.87 -17.69 -4.86
C GLY A 419 17.40 -17.43 -4.61
N VAL A 420 16.52 -18.17 -5.27
CA VAL A 420 15.07 -18.02 -5.16
C VAL A 420 14.47 -19.31 -4.62
N ALA A 421 13.67 -19.20 -3.57
CA ALA A 421 12.89 -20.33 -3.07
C ALA A 421 11.89 -20.77 -4.15
N ALA A 422 11.75 -22.09 -4.36
CA ALA A 422 10.67 -22.61 -5.19
C ALA A 422 9.32 -22.19 -4.58
N ASP A 423 8.35 -21.97 -5.46
CA ASP A 423 6.96 -21.95 -5.03
C ASP A 423 6.58 -23.38 -4.60
N ASP A 424 5.86 -23.52 -3.48
CA ASP A 424 5.55 -24.80 -2.82
C ASP A 424 4.88 -25.83 -3.77
N THR A 425 4.40 -25.38 -4.92
CA THR A 425 3.70 -26.16 -5.94
C THR A 425 4.58 -27.08 -6.78
N ASP A 426 5.90 -26.85 -6.87
CA ASP A 426 6.78 -27.58 -7.82
C ASP A 426 7.87 -28.45 -7.16
N GLY A 427 7.73 -28.73 -5.87
CA GLY A 427 8.70 -29.49 -5.07
C GLY A 427 9.81 -28.59 -4.50
N ASP A 428 10.66 -29.17 -3.63
CA ASP A 428 11.73 -28.53 -2.83
C ASP A 428 12.89 -27.91 -3.66
N GLY A 429 12.61 -27.46 -4.89
CA GLY A 429 13.58 -27.01 -5.87
C GLY A 429 14.00 -25.57 -5.65
N ARG A 430 14.99 -25.32 -4.80
CA ARG A 430 15.71 -24.03 -4.83
C ARG A 430 16.22 -23.80 -6.26
N ARG A 431 15.97 -22.61 -6.82
CA ARG A 431 16.49 -22.22 -8.15
C ARG A 431 17.44 -21.05 -8.01
N THR A 432 18.46 -21.00 -8.85
CA THR A 432 19.43 -19.91 -8.87
C THR A 432 19.29 -19.13 -10.17
N VAL A 433 19.08 -17.82 -10.07
CA VAL A 433 19.10 -16.89 -11.20
C VAL A 433 20.50 -16.29 -11.29
N ILE A 434 21.12 -16.35 -12.47
CA ILE A 434 22.46 -15.80 -12.70
C ILE A 434 22.31 -14.46 -13.42
N TRP A 435 22.88 -13.42 -12.84
CA TRP A 435 22.98 -12.09 -13.41
C TRP A 435 24.44 -11.79 -13.77
N GLN A 436 24.67 -11.32 -15.00
CA GLN A 436 25.99 -10.90 -15.46
C GLN A 436 25.96 -9.39 -15.70
N GLY A 437 26.67 -8.63 -14.88
CA GLY A 437 26.69 -7.17 -14.90
C GLY A 437 26.80 -6.55 -13.51
N ASP A 438 26.68 -5.23 -13.43
CA ASP A 438 26.80 -4.55 -12.15
C ASP A 438 25.66 -4.96 -11.20
N SER A 439 26.01 -5.36 -9.98
CA SER A 439 25.04 -5.63 -8.91
C SER A 439 24.15 -4.44 -8.59
N GLN A 440 24.61 -3.21 -8.82
CA GLN A 440 23.82 -2.00 -8.64
C GLN A 440 22.69 -1.86 -9.68
N ASP A 441 22.81 -2.51 -10.83
CA ASP A 441 21.72 -2.51 -11.83
C ASP A 441 20.54 -3.36 -11.33
N VAL A 442 20.81 -4.48 -10.66
CA VAL A 442 19.77 -5.31 -10.01
C VAL A 442 19.02 -4.50 -8.94
N LEU A 443 19.74 -3.69 -8.17
CA LEU A 443 19.14 -2.82 -7.16
C LEU A 443 18.24 -1.73 -7.77
N ARG A 444 18.58 -1.22 -8.97
CA ARG A 444 17.83 -0.17 -9.66
C ARG A 444 16.61 -0.70 -10.41
N GLN A 445 16.68 -1.91 -10.95
CA GLN A 445 15.64 -2.51 -11.79
C GLN A 445 14.56 -3.24 -10.99
N GLY A 446 14.86 -3.68 -9.76
CA GLY A 446 13.91 -4.34 -8.88
C GLY A 446 13.32 -3.38 -7.84
N GLN A 447 11.99 -3.21 -7.84
CA GLN A 447 11.30 -2.65 -6.68
C GLN A 447 11.06 -3.78 -5.68
N LEU A 448 11.87 -3.80 -4.63
CA LEU A 448 11.82 -4.81 -3.59
C LEU A 448 11.17 -4.24 -2.32
N GLY A 449 10.27 -5.04 -1.76
CA GLY A 449 9.56 -4.72 -0.52
C GLY A 449 9.67 -5.87 0.46
N SER A 450 9.59 -5.55 1.75
CA SER A 450 9.47 -6.54 2.82
C SER A 450 7.99 -6.73 3.12
N PHE A 451 7.26 -7.50 2.32
CA PHE A 451 5.91 -7.93 2.67
C PHE A 451 5.62 -9.32 2.11
N VAL A 452 5.35 -10.28 3.01
CA VAL A 452 4.67 -11.53 2.68
C VAL A 452 3.43 -11.65 3.56
N LEU A 453 2.27 -11.40 3.00
CA LEU A 453 1.01 -11.96 3.51
C LEU A 453 0.78 -13.27 2.78
N LYS A 454 1.22 -14.39 3.37
CA LYS A 454 0.78 -15.73 2.96
C LYS A 454 -0.68 -15.87 3.41
N SER A 455 -1.62 -15.58 2.51
CA SER A 455 -3.02 -15.99 2.68
C SER A 455 -3.09 -17.49 2.45
N ASN A 456 -3.01 -18.28 3.51
CA ASN A 456 -3.44 -19.68 3.47
C ASN A 456 -4.97 -19.70 3.31
N THR A 457 -5.44 -19.60 2.07
CA THR A 457 -6.80 -20.02 1.70
C THR A 457 -6.73 -21.46 1.22
N CYS A 458 -7.28 -22.37 2.03
CA CYS A 458 -7.81 -23.65 1.55
C CYS A 458 -9.06 -23.42 0.71
#